data_AF-A0A962AQS7-F1
#
_entry.id   AF-A0A962AQS7-F1
#
_cell.length_a   1.000
_cell.length_b   1.000
_cell.length_c   1.000
_cell.angle_alpha   90.00
_cell.angle_beta   90.00
_cell.angle_gamma   90.00
#
_symmetry.space_group_name_H-M   'P 1'
#
loop_
_entity.id
_entity.type
_entity.pdbx_description
1 polymer ?
#
loop_
_entity_poly.entity_id
_entity_poly.type
_entity_poly.pdbx_seq_one_letter_code
_entity_poly.pdbx_strand_id
1 'polypeptide(L)'
;MQTKASKPGSPGLFFVFLAMATLAFALLLADAFRYRAGGGDAVLSAAFTIIYDVLMVWTALVVLTAVAAIQGDMPAGGWIAAIVLLPASGVATAAAIDLATRGGRWALVVPCLLPPLIGSYATWARLPRLRAAVPAKAATYGVWGVVLVLSAVAGYGAM
;
A
#
# COMPACT_ATOMS: atom_id res chain seq x y z
N MET A 1 17.13 -34.42 -14.73
CA MET A 1 16.27 -33.57 -13.87
C MET A 1 15.36 -32.76 -14.77
N GLN A 2 14.07 -33.12 -14.84
CA GLN A 2 13.08 -32.32 -15.58
C GLN A 2 12.70 -31.11 -14.73
N THR A 3 13.05 -29.91 -15.18
CA THR A 3 12.56 -28.66 -14.58
C THR A 3 11.07 -28.55 -14.88
N LYS A 4 10.21 -28.75 -13.87
CA LYS A 4 8.79 -28.44 -13.92
C LYS A 4 8.66 -27.00 -14.44
N ALA A 5 8.18 -26.83 -15.66
CA ALA A 5 7.74 -25.52 -16.16
C ALA A 5 6.60 -25.05 -15.23
N SER A 6 6.90 -24.08 -14.36
CA SER A 6 5.89 -23.45 -13.52
C SER A 6 4.87 -22.78 -14.43
N LYS A 7 3.62 -23.24 -14.37
CA LYS A 7 2.49 -22.66 -15.10
C LYS A 7 2.48 -21.14 -14.84
N PRO A 8 2.52 -20.28 -15.87
CA PRO A 8 2.45 -18.84 -15.65
C PRO A 8 1.18 -18.53 -14.87
N GLY A 9 1.32 -17.83 -13.74
CA GLY A 9 0.19 -17.46 -12.90
C GLY A 9 -0.83 -16.68 -13.71
N SER A 10 -2.12 -16.95 -13.51
CA SER A 10 -3.16 -16.36 -14.35
C SER A 10 -3.14 -14.83 -14.19
N PRO A 11 -3.01 -14.06 -15.30
CA PRO A 11 -3.03 -12.60 -15.23
C PRO A 11 -4.34 -12.08 -14.62
N GLY A 12 -5.45 -12.81 -14.79
CA GLY A 12 -6.76 -12.46 -14.22
C GLY A 12 -6.78 -12.38 -12.70
N LEU A 13 -6.10 -13.27 -11.97
CA LEU A 13 -6.12 -13.27 -10.51
C LEU A 13 -5.53 -11.99 -9.93
N PHE A 14 -4.48 -11.45 -10.55
CA PHE A 14 -3.88 -10.19 -10.12
C PHE A 14 -4.80 -9.00 -10.31
N PHE A 15 -5.54 -8.94 -11.42
CA PHE A 15 -6.51 -7.88 -11.63
C PHE A 15 -7.70 -7.99 -10.66
N VAL A 16 -8.10 -9.21 -10.28
CA VAL A 16 -9.08 -9.42 -9.22
C VAL A 16 -8.57 -8.87 -7.88
N PHE A 17 -7.35 -9.23 -7.48
CA PHE A 17 -6.75 -8.66 -6.26
C PHE A 17 -6.57 -7.15 -6.34
N LEU A 18 -6.23 -6.60 -7.51
CA LEU A 18 -6.10 -5.16 -7.71
C LEU A 18 -7.45 -4.46 -7.56
N ALA A 19 -8.53 -5.03 -8.11
CA ALA A 19 -9.89 -4.53 -7.95
C ALA A 19 -10.33 -4.59 -6.48
N MET A 20 -10.06 -5.70 -5.79
CA MET A 20 -10.34 -5.84 -4.35
C MET A 20 -9.54 -4.84 -3.51
N ALA A 21 -8.25 -4.64 -3.81
CA ALA A 21 -7.41 -3.65 -3.15
C ALA A 21 -7.94 -2.23 -3.37
N THR A 22 -8.41 -1.93 -4.58
CA THR A 22 -9.01 -0.64 -4.92
C THR A 22 -10.32 -0.40 -4.17
N LEU A 23 -11.16 -1.42 -4.06
CA LEU A 23 -12.39 -1.36 -3.27
C LEU A 23 -12.09 -1.15 -1.78
N ALA A 24 -11.17 -1.93 -1.22
CA ALA A 24 -10.71 -1.77 0.17
C ALA A 24 -10.15 -0.37 0.41
N PHE A 25 -9.38 0.16 -0.56
CA PHE A 25 -8.82 1.50 -0.49
C PHE A 25 -9.91 2.58 -0.51
N ALA A 26 -10.94 2.42 -1.33
CA ALA A 26 -12.06 3.36 -1.35
C ALA A 26 -12.83 3.38 -0.02
N LEU A 27 -12.99 2.21 0.62
CA LEU A 27 -13.58 2.10 1.96
C LEU A 27 -12.71 2.80 3.01
N LEU A 28 -11.41 2.49 3.05
CA LEU A 28 -10.44 3.16 3.93
C LEU A 28 -10.52 4.68 3.81
N LEU A 29 -10.58 5.21 2.59
CA LEU A 29 -10.71 6.67 2.40
C LEU A 29 -12.06 7.17 2.90
N ALA A 30 -13.16 6.49 2.54
CA ALA A 30 -14.49 6.88 3.00
C ALA A 30 -14.55 7.00 4.53
N ASP A 31 -13.98 6.02 5.23
CA ASP A 31 -13.95 5.99 6.69
C ASP A 31 -12.95 6.99 7.27
N ALA A 32 -11.73 7.10 6.72
CA ALA A 32 -10.73 8.08 7.17
C ALA A 32 -11.20 9.53 7.04
N PHE A 33 -11.95 9.88 5.99
CA PHE A 33 -12.49 11.23 5.80
C PHE A 33 -13.73 11.53 6.66
N ARG A 34 -14.46 10.50 7.09
CA ARG A 34 -15.65 10.61 7.95
C ARG A 34 -15.34 10.49 9.43
N TYR A 35 -14.18 9.92 9.76
CA TYR A 35 -13.79 9.66 11.12
C TYR A 35 -13.76 10.95 11.96
N ARG A 36 -14.51 10.91 13.07
CA ARG A 36 -14.54 11.94 14.11
C ARG A 36 -14.45 11.23 15.45
N ALA A 37 -13.55 11.71 16.30
CA ALA A 37 -13.50 11.25 17.69
C ALA A 37 -14.82 11.63 18.39
N GLY A 38 -15.70 10.65 18.60
CA GLY A 38 -16.90 10.77 19.42
C GLY A 38 -16.58 10.55 20.91
N GLY A 39 -17.60 10.32 21.74
CA GLY A 39 -17.44 9.84 23.12
C GLY A 39 -18.02 8.43 23.28
N GLY A 40 -17.49 7.65 24.23
CA GLY A 40 -18.00 6.32 24.56
C GLY A 40 -17.67 5.23 23.52
N ASP A 41 -18.53 4.21 23.41
CA ASP A 41 -18.32 3.01 22.58
C ASP A 41 -18.07 3.29 21.09
N ALA A 42 -18.56 4.44 20.60
CA ALA A 42 -18.35 4.89 19.23
C ALA A 42 -16.87 5.11 18.89
N VAL A 43 -16.05 5.53 19.86
CA VAL A 43 -14.60 5.72 19.67
C VAL A 43 -13.90 4.38 19.46
N LEU A 44 -14.22 3.40 20.31
CA LEU A 44 -13.62 2.08 20.25
C LEU A 44 -13.98 1.37 18.94
N SER A 45 -15.26 1.39 18.55
CA SER A 45 -15.71 0.80 17.30
C SER A 45 -15.00 1.41 16.09
N ALA A 46 -14.88 2.74 16.05
CA ALA A 46 -14.32 3.42 14.89
C ALA A 46 -12.79 3.29 14.82
N ALA A 47 -12.09 3.15 15.96
CA ALA A 47 -10.68 2.77 15.98
C ALA A 47 -10.45 1.36 15.40
N PHE A 48 -11.31 0.39 15.76
CA PHE A 48 -11.25 -0.95 15.16
C PHE A 48 -11.52 -0.91 13.66
N THR A 49 -12.52 -0.14 13.20
CA THR A 49 -12.81 0.03 11.77
C THR A 49 -11.56 0.46 11.00
N ILE A 50 -10.87 1.52 11.45
CA ILE A 50 -9.64 2.00 10.80
C ILE A 50 -8.55 0.93 10.77
N ILE A 51 -8.33 0.23 11.89
CA ILE A 51 -7.32 -0.84 11.95
C ILE A 51 -7.66 -1.95 10.94
N TYR A 52 -8.92 -2.37 10.86
CA TYR A 52 -9.36 -3.37 9.91
C TYR A 52 -9.19 -2.91 8.46
N ASP A 53 -9.55 -1.67 8.14
CA ASP A 53 -9.41 -1.11 6.79
C ASP A 53 -7.94 -1.06 6.36
N VAL A 54 -7.06 -0.58 7.24
CA VAL A 54 -5.61 -0.57 7.01
C VAL A 54 -5.11 -2.01 6.84
N LEU A 55 -5.47 -2.94 7.71
CA LEU A 55 -5.03 -4.33 7.56
C LEU A 55 -5.50 -4.96 6.25
N MET A 56 -6.74 -4.69 5.84
CA MET A 56 -7.32 -5.23 4.61
C MET A 56 -6.60 -4.69 3.37
N VAL A 57 -6.40 -3.36 3.28
CA VAL A 57 -5.68 -2.73 2.16
C VAL A 57 -4.24 -3.21 2.10
N TRP A 58 -3.52 -3.20 3.22
CA TRP A 58 -2.10 -3.57 3.22
C TRP A 58 -1.88 -5.06 2.97
N THR A 59 -2.77 -5.94 3.43
CA THR A 59 -2.71 -7.36 3.07
C THR A 59 -2.88 -7.55 1.57
N ALA A 60 -3.82 -6.84 0.94
CA ALA A 60 -3.98 -6.89 -0.50
C ALA A 60 -2.74 -6.37 -1.25
N LEU A 61 -2.10 -5.29 -0.76
CA LEU A 61 -0.85 -4.78 -1.31
C LEU A 61 0.33 -5.74 -1.13
N VAL A 62 0.43 -6.43 0.02
CA VAL A 62 1.43 -7.50 0.24
C VAL A 62 1.24 -8.58 -0.82
N VAL A 63 0.01 -9.05 -1.03
CA VAL A 63 -0.28 -10.09 -2.02
C VAL A 63 0.06 -9.61 -3.43
N LEU A 64 -0.40 -8.42 -3.83
CA LEU A 64 -0.11 -7.85 -5.15
C LEU A 64 1.39 -7.72 -5.39
N THR A 65 2.11 -7.20 -4.40
CA THR A 65 3.56 -7.02 -4.47
C THR A 65 4.25 -8.37 -4.55
N ALA A 66 3.93 -9.33 -3.67
CA ALA A 66 4.51 -10.66 -3.69
C ALA A 66 4.28 -11.37 -5.03
N VAL A 67 3.05 -11.30 -5.58
CA VAL A 67 2.76 -11.90 -6.88
C VAL A 67 3.54 -11.19 -7.99
N ALA A 68 3.63 -9.85 -7.98
CA ALA A 68 4.44 -9.10 -8.95
C ALA A 68 5.93 -9.43 -8.83
N ALA A 69 6.38 -9.79 -7.63
CA ALA A 69 7.77 -10.03 -7.33
C ALA A 69 8.20 -11.48 -7.63
N ILE A 70 7.26 -12.44 -7.59
CA ILE A 70 7.45 -13.85 -7.98
C ILE A 70 7.21 -14.07 -9.48
N GLN A 71 6.18 -13.44 -10.05
CA GLN A 71 5.74 -13.67 -11.43
C GLN A 71 6.14 -12.56 -12.40
N GLY A 72 6.53 -11.39 -11.88
CA GLY A 72 7.07 -10.28 -12.65
C GLY A 72 8.59 -10.24 -12.59
N ASP A 73 9.14 -9.07 -12.89
CA ASP A 73 10.58 -8.85 -12.96
C ASP A 73 10.95 -7.70 -12.05
N MET A 74 10.87 -7.98 -10.75
CA MET A 74 11.09 -6.99 -9.71
C MET A 74 12.57 -6.96 -9.33
N PRO A 75 13.25 -5.80 -9.41
CA PRO A 75 14.65 -5.71 -9.04
C PRO A 75 14.83 -6.00 -7.54
N ALA A 76 15.98 -6.58 -7.17
CA ALA A 76 16.29 -6.99 -5.80
C ALA A 76 16.13 -5.84 -4.78
N GLY A 77 16.54 -4.62 -5.14
CA GLY A 77 16.35 -3.44 -4.29
C GLY A 77 14.88 -3.14 -4.00
N GLY A 78 13.98 -3.41 -4.95
CA GLY A 78 12.54 -3.25 -4.76
C GLY A 78 11.96 -4.29 -3.81
N TRP A 79 12.44 -5.54 -3.88
CA TRP A 79 12.08 -6.60 -2.94
C TRP A 79 12.47 -6.24 -1.50
N ILE A 80 13.72 -5.80 -1.31
CA ILE A 80 14.24 -5.42 0.01
C ILE A 80 13.44 -4.23 0.56
N ALA A 81 13.20 -3.21 -0.27
CA ALA A 81 12.39 -2.06 0.10
C ALA A 81 10.96 -2.47 0.50
N ALA A 82 10.32 -3.38 -0.25
CA ALA A 82 8.97 -3.83 0.05
C ALA A 82 8.86 -4.52 1.41
N ILE A 83 9.83 -5.36 1.79
CA ILE A 83 9.80 -6.07 3.08
C ILE A 83 9.77 -5.10 4.26
N VAL A 84 10.43 -3.95 4.15
CA VAL A 84 10.55 -2.98 5.24
C VAL A 84 9.49 -1.88 5.14
N LEU A 85 9.39 -1.26 3.97
CA LEU A 85 8.57 -0.05 3.79
C LEU A 85 7.09 -0.36 3.65
N LEU A 86 6.72 -1.55 3.16
CA LEU A 86 5.31 -1.91 3.01
C LEU A 86 4.61 -2.05 4.38
N PRO A 87 5.13 -2.78 5.39
CA PRO A 87 4.54 -2.76 6.73
C PRO A 87 4.68 -1.39 7.41
N ALA A 88 5.84 -0.72 7.29
CA ALA A 88 6.03 0.61 7.87
C ALA A 88 5.02 1.64 7.35
N SER A 89 4.68 1.59 6.06
CA SER A 89 3.69 2.48 5.43
C SER A 89 2.26 2.26 5.97
N GLY A 90 1.94 1.06 6.43
CA GLY A 90 0.66 0.75 7.07
C GLY A 90 0.56 1.37 8.45
N VAL A 91 1.61 1.22 9.26
CA VAL A 91 1.73 1.89 10.56
C VAL A 91 1.66 3.41 10.40
N ALA A 92 2.41 3.96 9.44
CA ALA A 92 2.40 5.37 9.12
C ALA A 92 1.01 5.88 8.71
N THR A 93 0.22 5.07 7.99
CA THR A 93 -1.15 5.42 7.62
C THR A 93 -2.07 5.48 8.83
N ALA A 94 -2.02 4.48 9.71
CA ALA A 94 -2.80 4.49 10.95
C ALA A 94 -2.45 5.72 11.80
N ALA A 95 -1.17 6.04 11.94
CA ALA A 95 -0.69 7.23 12.63
C ALA A 95 -1.17 8.54 11.97
N ALA A 96 -1.18 8.60 10.64
CA ALA A 96 -1.68 9.75 9.90
C ALA A 96 -3.19 9.97 10.08
N ILE A 97 -3.98 8.90 10.15
CA ILE A 97 -5.43 8.99 10.41
C ILE A 97 -5.68 9.47 11.84
N ASP A 98 -4.94 8.96 12.82
CA ASP A 98 -5.01 9.45 14.20
C ASP A 98 -4.64 10.94 14.28
N LEU A 99 -3.53 11.35 13.67
CA LEU A 99 -3.13 12.77 13.59
C LEU A 99 -4.19 13.65 12.94
N ALA A 100 -4.88 13.16 11.90
CA ALA A 100 -5.95 13.88 11.24
C ALA A 100 -7.12 14.20 12.19
N THR A 101 -7.39 13.34 13.18
CA THR A 101 -8.44 13.59 14.18
C THR A 101 -8.10 14.65 15.20
N ARG A 102 -6.80 14.84 15.46
CA ARG A 102 -6.28 15.85 16.40
C ARG A 102 -6.14 17.24 15.76
N GLY A 103 -6.66 17.42 14.54
CA GLY A 103 -6.62 18.67 13.78
C GLY A 103 -5.61 18.67 12.61
N GLY A 104 -4.74 17.66 12.51
CA GLY A 104 -3.74 17.54 11.45
C GLY A 104 -4.29 16.99 10.13
N ARG A 105 -5.37 17.56 9.57
CA ARG A 105 -6.05 17.02 8.37
C ARG A 105 -5.14 16.86 7.14
N TRP A 106 -4.03 17.59 7.08
CA TRP A 106 -3.00 17.44 6.04
C TRP A 106 -2.44 16.01 5.98
N ALA A 107 -2.44 15.29 7.10
CA ALA A 107 -1.92 13.93 7.21
C ALA A 107 -2.71 12.93 6.35
N LEU A 108 -3.96 13.24 5.96
CA LEU A 108 -4.76 12.40 5.05
C LEU A 108 -4.13 12.23 3.66
N VAL A 109 -3.14 13.05 3.29
CA VAL A 109 -2.36 12.83 2.07
C VAL A 109 -1.65 11.47 2.07
N VAL A 110 -1.30 10.96 3.25
CA VAL A 110 -0.56 9.70 3.46
C VAL A 110 -1.40 8.49 3.05
N PRO A 111 -2.60 8.23 3.62
CA PRO A 111 -3.49 7.18 3.14
C PRO A 111 -3.87 7.39 1.67
N CYS A 112 -4.01 8.63 1.18
CA CYS A 112 -4.38 8.87 -0.22
C CYS A 112 -3.31 8.42 -1.22
N LEU A 113 -2.02 8.56 -0.90
CA LEU A 113 -0.92 8.34 -1.84
C LEU A 113 -0.24 6.98 -1.68
N LEU A 114 -0.08 6.47 -0.46
CA LEU A 114 0.70 5.25 -0.21
C LEU A 114 0.13 4.01 -0.94
N PRO A 115 -1.18 3.68 -0.83
CA PRO A 115 -1.73 2.50 -1.51
C PRO A 115 -1.63 2.57 -3.04
N PRO A 116 -2.00 3.69 -3.71
CA PRO A 116 -1.82 3.81 -5.16
C PRO A 116 -0.36 3.73 -5.61
N LEU A 117 0.59 4.29 -4.85
CA LEU A 117 2.01 4.21 -5.18
C LEU A 117 2.52 2.75 -5.14
N ILE A 118 2.18 2.02 -4.07
CA ILE A 118 2.60 0.62 -3.93
C ILE A 118 1.90 -0.26 -4.99
N GLY A 119 0.60 -0.07 -5.21
CA GLY A 119 -0.17 -0.80 -6.21
C GLY A 119 0.31 -0.54 -7.65
N SER A 120 0.65 0.72 -7.97
CA SER A 120 1.20 1.08 -9.28
C SER A 120 2.59 0.49 -9.49
N TYR A 121 3.44 0.44 -8.47
CA TYR A 121 4.74 -0.23 -8.55
C TYR A 121 4.61 -1.75 -8.75
N ALA A 122 3.70 -2.41 -8.01
CA ALA A 122 3.41 -3.83 -8.23
C ALA A 122 2.89 -4.09 -9.67
N THR A 123 2.05 -3.20 -10.18
CA THR A 123 1.53 -3.27 -11.55
C THR A 123 2.63 -3.05 -12.59
N TRP A 124 3.52 -2.08 -12.36
CA TRP A 124 4.70 -1.83 -13.17
C TRP A 124 5.61 -3.06 -13.21
N ALA A 125 5.94 -3.65 -12.05
CA ALA A 125 6.81 -4.82 -11.97
C ALA A 125 6.22 -6.04 -12.71
N ARG A 126 4.89 -6.17 -12.73
CA ARG A 126 4.19 -7.26 -13.42
C ARG A 126 4.09 -7.05 -14.92
N LEU A 127 3.80 -5.84 -15.40
CA LEU A 127 3.46 -5.59 -16.81
C LEU A 127 4.68 -5.23 -17.65
N PRO A 128 5.09 -6.05 -18.63
CA PRO A 128 6.27 -5.77 -19.46
C PRO A 128 6.20 -4.45 -20.22
N ARG A 129 5.00 -4.06 -20.67
CA ARG A 129 4.76 -2.79 -21.38
C ARG A 129 5.10 -1.57 -20.51
N LEU A 130 4.78 -1.62 -19.21
CA LEU A 130 5.09 -0.51 -18.30
C LEU A 130 6.59 -0.46 -17.96
N ARG A 131 7.24 -1.63 -17.86
CA ARG A 131 8.70 -1.73 -17.67
C ARG A 131 9.48 -1.20 -18.86
N ALA A 132 8.95 -1.34 -20.08
CA ALA A 132 9.55 -0.74 -21.28
C ALA A 132 9.48 0.79 -21.27
N ALA A 133 8.47 1.38 -20.60
CA ALA A 133 8.27 2.83 -20.55
C ALA A 133 9.10 3.51 -19.44
N VAL A 134 9.31 2.84 -18.30
CA VAL A 134 10.01 3.42 -17.13
C VAL A 134 11.16 2.50 -16.70
N PRO A 135 12.41 3.00 -16.63
CA PRO A 135 13.55 2.19 -16.25
C PRO A 135 13.48 1.76 -14.79
N ALA A 136 13.97 0.54 -14.51
CA ALA A 136 13.83 -0.10 -13.20
C ALA A 136 14.39 0.73 -12.04
N LYS A 137 15.54 1.38 -12.21
CA LYS A 137 16.12 2.25 -11.17
C LYS A 137 15.19 3.41 -10.82
N ALA A 138 14.63 4.09 -11.82
CA ALA A 138 13.73 5.22 -11.59
C ALA A 138 12.43 4.78 -10.91
N ALA A 139 11.83 3.67 -11.37
CA ALA A 139 10.62 3.13 -10.74
C ALA A 139 10.86 2.72 -9.29
N THR A 140 11.93 1.97 -9.02
CA THR A 140 12.23 1.46 -7.69
C THR A 140 12.64 2.56 -6.72
N TYR A 141 13.67 3.35 -7.04
CA TYR A 141 14.12 4.40 -6.12
C TYR A 141 13.11 5.54 -6.00
N GLY A 142 12.40 5.86 -7.09
CA GLY A 142 11.36 6.88 -7.09
C GLY A 142 10.20 6.47 -6.19
N VAL A 143 9.55 5.33 -6.46
CA VAL A 143 8.37 4.93 -5.69
C VAL A 143 8.72 4.66 -4.23
N TRP A 144 9.76 3.84 -3.96
CA TRP A 144 10.12 3.51 -2.58
C TRP A 144 10.71 4.70 -1.82
N GLY A 145 11.37 5.64 -2.50
CA GLY A 145 11.80 6.90 -1.91
C GLY A 145 10.61 7.75 -1.46
N VAL A 146 9.58 7.88 -2.30
CA VAL A 146 8.35 8.60 -1.93
C VAL A 146 7.61 7.89 -0.80
N VAL A 147 7.51 6.56 -0.84
CA VAL A 147 6.90 5.76 0.25
C VAL A 147 7.64 5.99 1.56
N LEU A 148 8.98 6.00 1.54
CA LEU A 148 9.80 6.26 2.72
C LEU A 148 9.56 7.66 3.27
N VAL A 149 9.58 8.69 2.42
CA VAL A 149 9.35 10.08 2.83
C VAL A 149 7.95 10.25 3.42
N LEU A 150 6.91 9.77 2.75
CA LEU A 150 5.53 9.85 3.25
C LEU A 150 5.37 9.12 4.58
N SER A 151 5.99 7.95 4.72
CA SER A 151 5.94 7.17 5.97
C SER A 151 6.66 7.89 7.11
N ALA A 152 7.83 8.47 6.83
CA ALA A 152 8.62 9.21 7.82
C ALA A 152 7.93 10.52 8.27
N VAL A 153 7.35 11.28 7.33
CA VAL A 153 6.62 12.52 7.63
C VAL A 153 5.41 12.23 8.50
N ALA A 154 4.64 11.18 8.18
CA ALA A 154 3.50 10.75 8.98
C ALA A 154 3.93 10.32 10.39
N GLY A 155 4.99 9.52 10.48
CA GLY A 155 5.52 9.04 11.76
C GLY A 155 6.04 10.17 12.65
N TYR A 156 6.77 11.12 12.07
CA TYR A 156 7.28 12.29 12.80
C TYR A 156 6.15 13.20 13.28
N GLY A 157 5.12 13.44 12.45
CA GLY A 157 4.00 14.29 12.82
C GLY A 157 3.09 13.70 13.91
N ALA A 158 3.19 12.39 14.16
CA ALA A 158 2.38 11.69 15.16
C ALA A 158 3.06 11.56 16.53
N MET A 159 4.34 11.93 16.65
CA MET A 159 5.10 12.00 17.91
C MET A 159 4.79 13.31 18.66
#